data_AF-A0A8T4MBX1-F1
#
_entry.id   AF-A0A8T4MBX1-F1
#
_cell.length_a   1.000
_cell.length_b   1.000
_cell.length_c   1.000
_cell.angle_alpha   90.00
_cell.angle_beta   90.00
_cell.angle_gamma   90.00
#
_symmetry.space_group_name_H-M   'P 1'
#
loop_
_entity.id
_entity.type
_entity.pdbx_description
1 polymer ?
#
loop_
_entity_poly.entity_id
_entity_poly.type
_entity_poly.pdbx_seq_one_letter_code
_entity_poly.pdbx_strand_id
1 'polypeptide(L)'
;MSFLLAAHFVSAFGVTSFYYEGRPLVMMPGESRNISLILQNMVGNDDMKATAEITEGREIAVILDGLDGEAEYLVPLGVKDVQVNIQVSMPSNARRGERYEFKVLVGAAPINEGEGQLGVVQGIVTTVPVYAGAEEKKIESTGRGYWRYALAFAVAAAIIIVVIAYIRKRKSLKDREFYAYQ
;
A
#
# COMPACT_ATOMS: atom_id res chain seq x y z
N MET A 1 31.67 26.70 10.94
CA MET A 1 30.35 26.04 10.90
C MET A 1 30.46 24.87 9.95
N SER A 2 30.66 23.65 10.46
CA SER A 2 30.64 22.45 9.63
C SER A 2 29.19 22.02 9.43
N PHE A 3 28.73 22.08 8.19
CA PHE A 3 27.43 21.54 7.77
C PHE A 3 27.60 20.02 7.66
N LEU A 4 27.27 19.30 8.73
CA LEU A 4 27.22 17.83 8.74
C LEU A 4 26.04 17.40 7.84
N LEU A 5 26.36 17.04 6.60
CA LEU A 5 25.43 16.41 5.68
C LEU A 5 25.18 14.97 6.17
N ALA A 6 24.16 14.77 7.00
CA ALA A 6 23.70 13.44 7.36
C ALA A 6 23.06 12.80 6.10
N ALA A 7 23.84 12.03 5.36
CA ALA A 7 23.30 11.17 4.30
C ALA A 7 22.45 10.08 4.97
N HIS A 8 21.14 10.28 5.01
CA HIS A 8 20.20 9.26 5.47
C HIS A 8 20.13 8.16 4.40
N PHE A 9 20.72 7.00 4.69
CA PHE A 9 20.51 5.80 3.90
C PHE A 9 19.08 5.32 4.15
N VAL A 10 18.17 5.64 3.22
CA VAL A 10 16.81 5.12 3.22
C VAL A 10 16.86 3.76 2.52
N SER A 11 16.58 2.69 3.25
CA SER A 11 16.27 1.36 2.70
C SER A 11 14.79 1.09 2.93
N ALA A 12 14.04 0.78 1.87
CA ALA A 12 12.61 0.49 1.95
C ALA A 12 12.31 -0.86 1.28
N PHE A 13 12.16 -1.86 2.14
CA PHE A 13 11.55 -3.13 1.79
C PHE A 13 10.03 -3.02 1.96
N GLY A 14 9.27 -3.65 1.08
CA GLY A 14 7.81 -3.62 1.12
C GLY A 14 7.20 -4.99 0.98
N VAL A 15 6.05 -5.15 1.62
CA VAL A 15 5.17 -6.32 1.48
C VAL A 15 3.80 -5.81 1.08
N THR A 16 3.22 -6.40 0.04
CA THR A 16 1.88 -6.04 -0.41
C THR A 16 1.00 -7.30 -0.49
N SER A 17 -0.26 -7.14 -0.08
CA SER A 17 -1.29 -8.16 -0.17
C SER A 17 -2.44 -7.65 -0.99
N PHE A 18 -3.04 -8.52 -1.80
CA PHE A 18 -4.29 -8.22 -2.49
C PHE A 18 -5.50 -8.23 -1.54
N TYR A 19 -5.38 -8.95 -0.42
CA TYR A 19 -6.43 -9.14 0.55
C TYR A 19 -6.10 -8.44 1.87
N TYR A 20 -7.03 -7.63 2.36
CA TYR A 20 -6.92 -6.79 3.57
C TYR A 20 -8.32 -6.48 4.11
N GLU A 21 -8.45 -5.78 5.24
CA GLU A 21 -9.77 -5.49 5.87
C GLU A 21 -10.83 -4.90 4.92
N GLY A 22 -10.44 -4.03 3.98
CA GLY A 22 -11.37 -3.44 3.00
C GLY A 22 -11.69 -4.34 1.81
N ARG A 23 -10.92 -5.41 1.62
CA ARG A 23 -11.05 -6.41 0.56
C ARG A 23 -10.64 -7.79 1.09
N PRO A 24 -11.48 -8.44 1.91
CA PRO A 24 -11.14 -9.74 2.44
C PRO A 24 -11.15 -10.82 1.34
N LEU A 25 -10.48 -11.93 1.62
CA LEU A 25 -10.60 -13.14 0.83
C LEU A 25 -11.94 -13.80 1.17
N VAL A 26 -12.76 -14.08 0.16
CA VAL A 26 -14.07 -14.73 0.35
C VAL A 26 -14.04 -16.10 -0.32
N MET A 27 -14.33 -17.14 0.47
CA MET A 27 -14.21 -18.53 0.06
C MET A 27 -15.40 -19.35 0.54
N MET A 28 -15.81 -20.34 -0.25
CA MET A 28 -16.83 -21.28 0.17
C MET A 28 -16.29 -22.26 1.23
N PRO A 29 -17.13 -22.77 2.16
CA PRO A 29 -16.71 -23.82 3.08
C PRO A 29 -16.09 -25.02 2.35
N GLY A 30 -14.92 -25.48 2.80
CA GLY A 30 -14.17 -26.58 2.17
C GLY A 30 -13.39 -26.21 0.91
N GLU A 31 -13.44 -24.96 0.45
CA GLU A 31 -12.63 -24.48 -0.67
C GLU A 31 -11.16 -24.30 -0.23
N SER A 32 -10.22 -24.63 -1.12
CA SER A 32 -8.82 -24.23 -0.99
C SER A 32 -8.45 -23.33 -2.17
N ARG A 33 -7.75 -22.23 -1.88
CA ARG A 33 -7.34 -21.23 -2.88
C ARG A 33 -5.89 -20.81 -2.64
N ASN A 34 -5.13 -20.73 -3.72
CA ASN A 34 -3.78 -20.19 -3.67
C ASN A 34 -3.85 -18.67 -3.85
N ILE A 35 -3.15 -17.95 -2.97
CA ILE A 35 -2.96 -16.51 -3.04
C ILE A 35 -1.48 -16.20 -2.98
N SER A 36 -1.10 -14.95 -3.24
CA SER A 36 0.27 -14.50 -3.10
C SER A 36 0.37 -13.20 -2.32
N LEU A 37 1.41 -13.11 -1.49
CA LEU A 37 1.95 -11.83 -1.05
C LEU A 37 3.09 -11.45 -1.98
N ILE A 38 3.25 -10.16 -2.21
CA ILE A 38 4.27 -9.62 -3.10
C ILE A 38 5.30 -8.86 -2.28
N LEU A 39 6.55 -9.30 -2.37
CA LEU A 39 7.71 -8.65 -1.78
C LEU A 39 8.35 -7.70 -2.79
N GLN A 40 8.80 -6.55 -2.30
CA GLN A 40 9.44 -5.54 -3.13
C GLN A 40 10.65 -4.92 -2.42
N ASN A 41 11.71 -4.71 -3.17
CA ASN A 41 12.93 -4.01 -2.75
C ASN A 41 13.23 -2.90 -3.75
N MET A 42 12.55 -1.76 -3.61
CA MET A 42 12.60 -0.67 -4.58
C MET A 42 13.54 0.49 -4.18
N VAL A 43 14.00 0.51 -2.93
CA VAL A 43 14.80 1.60 -2.38
C VAL A 43 15.88 1.03 -1.48
N GLY A 44 17.13 1.41 -1.72
CA GLY A 44 18.30 0.92 -1.00
C GLY A 44 19.47 0.75 -1.97
N ASN A 45 20.51 0.07 -1.50
CA ASN A 45 21.70 -0.24 -2.30
C ASN A 45 21.99 -1.74 -2.39
N ASP A 46 21.26 -2.57 -1.63
CA ASP A 46 21.60 -3.97 -1.40
C ASP A 46 20.41 -4.88 -1.76
N ASP A 47 20.74 -6.10 -2.17
CA ASP A 47 19.78 -7.19 -2.26
C ASP A 47 19.33 -7.58 -0.85
N MET A 48 18.08 -8.02 -0.71
CA MET A 48 17.49 -8.37 0.57
C MET A 48 17.23 -9.88 0.65
N LYS A 49 17.57 -10.48 1.77
CA LYS A 49 17.10 -11.80 2.17
C LYS A 49 15.84 -11.60 3.02
N ALA A 50 14.72 -12.14 2.56
CA ALA A 50 13.46 -12.10 3.27
C ALA A 50 13.09 -13.49 3.81
N THR A 51 12.55 -13.55 5.02
CA THR A 51 11.95 -14.74 5.62
C THR A 51 10.46 -14.47 5.80
N ALA A 52 9.60 -15.41 5.38
CA ALA A 52 8.15 -15.31 5.57
C ALA A 52 7.68 -16.46 6.45
N GLU A 53 6.92 -16.15 7.48
CA GLU A 53 6.38 -17.12 8.43
C GLU A 53 4.91 -16.81 8.74
N ILE A 54 4.05 -17.84 8.76
CA ILE A 54 2.69 -17.70 9.30
C ILE A 54 2.75 -17.77 10.82
N THR A 55 2.48 -16.67 11.51
CA THR A 55 2.54 -16.60 12.98
C THR A 55 1.20 -16.91 13.66
N GLU A 56 0.08 -16.70 12.95
CA GLU A 56 -1.28 -16.98 13.41
C GLU A 56 -2.13 -17.50 12.24
N GLY A 57 -3.09 -18.40 12.50
CA GLY A 57 -4.00 -18.93 11.47
C GLY A 57 -3.43 -20.09 10.65
N ARG A 58 -2.46 -20.86 11.19
CA ARG A 58 -1.85 -22.03 10.53
C ARG A 58 -2.86 -23.15 10.22
N GLU A 59 -3.99 -23.16 10.90
CA GLU A 59 -5.08 -24.10 10.67
C GLU A 59 -5.84 -23.85 9.35
N ILE A 60 -5.71 -22.65 8.77
CA ILE A 60 -6.33 -22.30 7.48
C ILE A 60 -5.34 -21.86 6.41
N ALA A 61 -4.04 -21.73 6.70
CA ALA A 61 -3.07 -21.20 5.75
C ALA A 61 -1.70 -21.89 5.86
N VAL A 62 -1.07 -22.12 4.70
CA VAL A 62 0.26 -22.74 4.57
C VAL A 62 1.06 -22.03 3.47
N ILE A 63 2.33 -21.71 3.75
CA ILE A 63 3.29 -21.23 2.74
C ILE A 63 3.75 -22.43 1.90
N LEU A 64 3.66 -22.31 0.57
CA LEU A 64 3.93 -23.41 -0.36
C LEU A 64 5.39 -23.53 -0.78
N ASP A 65 6.15 -22.44 -0.70
CA ASP A 65 7.51 -22.39 -1.25
C ASP A 65 8.60 -22.90 -0.28
N GLY A 66 8.23 -23.30 0.94
CA GLY A 66 9.17 -23.66 2.00
C GLY A 66 8.80 -24.90 2.79
N LEU A 67 9.50 -25.09 3.91
CA LEU A 67 9.31 -26.22 4.82
C LEU A 67 8.65 -25.72 6.10
N ASP A 68 7.70 -26.48 6.64
CA ASP A 68 7.04 -26.22 7.93
C ASP A 68 6.38 -24.83 8.08
N GLY A 69 5.97 -24.20 6.97
CA GLY A 69 5.26 -22.91 6.98
C GLY A 69 6.18 -21.70 7.09
N GLU A 70 7.48 -21.88 6.86
CA GLU A 70 8.48 -20.84 6.72
C GLU A 70 9.19 -20.97 5.37
N ALA A 71 9.47 -19.84 4.71
CA ALA A 71 10.23 -19.81 3.46
C ALA A 71 11.19 -18.61 3.41
N GLU A 72 12.34 -18.81 2.78
CA GLU A 72 13.32 -17.76 2.52
C GLU A 72 13.28 -17.33 1.05
N TYR A 73 13.40 -16.04 0.81
CA TYR A 73 13.34 -15.43 -0.51
C TYR A 73 14.51 -14.47 -0.72
N LEU A 74 15.12 -14.53 -1.90
CA LEU A 74 16.00 -13.49 -2.39
C LEU A 74 15.15 -12.41 -3.07
N VAL A 75 15.28 -11.16 -2.62
CA VAL A 75 14.57 -10.00 -3.18
C VAL A 75 15.60 -9.00 -3.69
N PRO A 76 16.00 -9.10 -4.97
CA PRO A 76 17.04 -8.25 -5.53
C PRO A 76 16.62 -6.78 -5.57
N LEU A 77 17.60 -5.88 -5.52
CA LEU A 77 17.37 -4.45 -5.64
C LEU A 77 16.69 -4.10 -6.97
N GLY A 78 15.63 -3.30 -6.90
CA GLY A 78 14.82 -2.88 -8.06
C GLY A 78 13.70 -3.84 -8.45
N VAL A 79 13.52 -4.95 -7.72
CA VAL A 79 12.48 -5.96 -7.99
C VAL A 79 11.26 -5.71 -7.11
N LYS A 80 10.06 -5.96 -7.64
CA LYS A 80 8.78 -5.67 -6.96
C LYS A 80 7.73 -6.77 -7.03
N ASP A 81 8.10 -7.96 -7.47
CA ASP A 81 7.18 -9.03 -7.84
C ASP A 81 7.64 -10.41 -7.36
N VAL A 82 8.48 -10.47 -6.31
CA VAL A 82 8.82 -11.74 -5.66
C VAL A 82 7.60 -12.23 -4.88
N GLN A 83 7.08 -13.40 -5.24
CA GLN A 83 5.83 -13.93 -4.70
C GLN A 83 6.09 -14.91 -3.56
N VAL A 84 5.37 -14.71 -2.45
CA VAL A 84 5.20 -15.69 -1.39
C VAL A 84 3.88 -16.41 -1.65
N ASN A 85 3.94 -17.66 -2.11
CA ASN A 85 2.75 -18.43 -2.45
C ASN A 85 2.15 -19.05 -1.19
N ILE A 86 0.87 -18.79 -0.95
CA ILE A 86 0.14 -19.22 0.24
C ILE A 86 -1.10 -19.98 -0.21
N GLN A 87 -1.26 -21.22 0.25
CA GLN A 87 -2.51 -21.94 0.15
C GLN A 87 -3.37 -21.64 1.37
N VAL A 88 -4.58 -21.17 1.12
CA VAL A 88 -5.61 -20.96 2.15
C VAL A 88 -6.65 -22.06 1.99
N SER A 89 -7.05 -22.68 3.09
CA SER A 89 -8.05 -23.74 3.15
C SER A 89 -9.14 -23.36 4.12
N MET A 90 -10.36 -23.19 3.62
CA MET A 90 -11.53 -22.88 4.43
C MET A 90 -12.06 -24.16 5.09
N PRO A 91 -12.33 -24.19 6.40
CA PRO A 91 -12.95 -25.33 7.04
C PRO A 91 -14.28 -25.72 6.37
N SER A 92 -14.54 -27.01 6.22
CA SER A 92 -15.77 -27.52 5.59
C SER A 92 -17.03 -27.27 6.42
N ASN A 93 -16.87 -27.08 7.73
CA ASN A 93 -17.93 -26.76 8.69
C ASN A 93 -18.11 -25.25 8.93
N ALA A 94 -17.39 -24.40 8.21
CA ALA A 94 -17.47 -22.94 8.36
C ALA A 94 -18.89 -22.44 8.06
N ARG A 95 -19.42 -21.59 8.94
CA ARG A 95 -20.74 -20.98 8.76
C ARG A 95 -20.63 -19.80 7.80
N ARG A 96 -21.66 -19.59 6.95
CA ARG A 96 -21.70 -18.42 6.08
C ARG A 96 -21.62 -17.12 6.90
N GLY A 97 -20.70 -16.23 6.54
CA GLY A 97 -20.39 -14.99 7.23
C GLY A 97 -19.36 -15.12 8.36
N GLU A 98 -18.92 -16.34 8.68
CA GLU A 98 -17.88 -16.56 9.67
C GLU A 98 -16.54 -15.99 9.19
N ARG A 99 -15.81 -15.36 10.12
CA ARG A 99 -14.54 -14.68 9.86
C ARG A 99 -13.40 -15.49 10.44
N TYR A 100 -12.42 -15.76 9.61
CA TYR A 100 -11.11 -16.27 9.96
C TYR A 100 -10.06 -15.25 9.54
N GLU A 101 -8.84 -15.40 10.03
CA GLU A 101 -7.70 -14.61 9.59
C GLU A 101 -6.41 -15.37 9.87
N PHE A 102 -5.38 -15.05 9.08
CA PHE A 102 -4.03 -15.49 9.34
C PHE A 102 -3.07 -14.31 9.21
N LYS A 103 -1.92 -14.40 9.89
CA LYS A 103 -0.90 -13.36 9.90
C LYS A 103 0.41 -13.92 9.36
N VAL A 104 1.01 -13.17 8.44
CA VAL A 104 2.33 -13.47 7.89
C VAL A 104 3.30 -12.43 8.41
N LEU A 105 4.31 -12.87 9.17
CA LEU A 105 5.46 -12.06 9.52
C LEU A 105 6.48 -12.21 8.40
N VAL A 106 6.91 -11.09 7.83
CA VAL A 106 8.00 -11.04 6.87
C VAL A 106 9.17 -10.29 7.51
N GLY A 107 10.26 -11.00 7.79
CA GLY A 107 11.54 -10.42 8.16
C GLY A 107 12.36 -10.15 6.91
N ALA A 108 13.07 -9.02 6.84
CA ALA A 108 13.97 -8.73 5.73
C ALA A 108 15.27 -8.11 6.22
N ALA A 109 16.41 -8.59 5.69
CA ALA A 109 17.74 -8.12 6.01
C ALA A 109 18.60 -7.98 4.74
N PRO A 110 19.49 -6.98 4.65
CA PRO A 110 20.40 -6.83 3.52
C PRO A 110 21.42 -7.97 3.47
N ILE A 111 21.75 -8.42 2.26
CA ILE A 111 22.80 -9.41 2.00
C ILE A 111 24.13 -8.66 1.91
N ASN A 112 24.82 -8.50 3.04
CA ASN A 112 26.16 -7.93 3.06
C ASN A 112 27.21 -9.05 2.93
N GLU A 113 28.22 -8.85 2.08
CA GLU A 113 29.38 -9.76 1.94
C GLU A 113 30.43 -9.62 3.08
N GLY A 114 30.15 -8.80 4.11
CA GLY A 114 31.06 -8.55 5.23
C GLY A 114 30.56 -9.14 6.54
N GLU A 115 31.25 -10.16 7.07
CA GLU A 115 31.03 -10.66 8.43
C GLU A 115 31.12 -9.51 9.45
N GLY A 116 30.01 -9.22 10.16
CA GLY A 116 29.99 -8.30 11.29
C GLY A 116 29.19 -7.01 11.13
N GLN A 117 28.51 -6.77 10.01
CA GLN A 117 27.62 -5.62 9.86
C GLN A 117 26.24 -5.94 10.46
N LEU A 118 25.84 -5.24 11.52
CA LEU A 118 24.51 -5.31 12.11
C LEU A 118 23.47 -4.81 11.08
N GLY A 119 22.89 -5.74 10.32
CA GLY A 119 21.79 -5.44 9.41
C GLY A 119 20.53 -5.09 10.19
N VAL A 120 19.86 -3.99 9.82
CA VAL A 120 18.55 -3.67 10.36
C VAL A 120 17.55 -4.68 9.79
N VAL A 121 17.04 -5.56 10.65
CA VAL A 121 15.97 -6.49 10.29
C VAL A 121 14.65 -5.72 10.32
N GLN A 122 14.02 -5.55 9.15
CA GLN A 122 12.67 -5.00 9.06
C GLN A 122 11.67 -6.14 9.22
N GLY A 123 10.80 -6.07 10.23
CA GLY A 123 9.70 -7.01 10.43
C GLY A 123 8.37 -6.37 10.02
N ILE A 124 7.71 -6.93 9.01
CA ILE A 124 6.41 -6.47 8.52
C ILE A 124 5.38 -7.57 8.76
N VAL A 125 4.34 -7.26 9.53
CA VAL A 125 3.21 -8.17 9.74
C VAL A 125 2.09 -7.83 8.76
N THR A 126 1.67 -8.81 7.97
CA THR A 126 0.54 -8.72 7.06
C THR A 126 -0.60 -9.60 7.54
N THR A 127 -1.77 -9.02 7.80
CA THR A 127 -2.98 -9.75 8.19
C THR A 127 -3.88 -9.96 6.98
N VAL A 128 -4.31 -11.20 6.75
CA VAL A 128 -5.22 -11.56 5.66
C VAL A 128 -6.55 -12.03 6.25
N PRO A 129 -7.63 -11.23 6.15
CA PRO A 129 -8.94 -11.62 6.60
C PRO A 129 -9.62 -12.53 5.56
N VAL A 130 -10.22 -13.61 6.04
CA VAL A 130 -10.89 -14.64 5.23
C VAL A 130 -12.33 -14.83 5.71
N TYR A 131 -13.31 -14.69 4.83
CA TYR A 131 -14.73 -14.87 5.14
C TYR A 131 -15.30 -16.09 4.43
N ALA A 132 -16.08 -16.88 5.16
CA ALA A 132 -16.83 -18.00 4.61
C ALA A 132 -18.08 -17.50 3.88
N GLY A 133 -18.18 -17.69 2.57
CA GLY A 133 -19.36 -17.33 1.79
C GLY A 133 -19.12 -17.18 0.29
N ALA A 134 -20.17 -16.79 -0.42
CA ALA A 134 -20.06 -16.37 -1.82
C ALA A 134 -19.60 -14.91 -1.88
N GLU A 135 -18.71 -14.57 -2.82
CA GLU A 135 -18.32 -13.19 -3.10
C GLU A 135 -19.58 -12.35 -3.37
N GLU A 136 -19.94 -11.48 -2.43
CA GLU A 136 -20.83 -10.38 -2.76
C GLU A 136 -20.04 -9.45 -3.69
N LYS A 137 -20.41 -9.45 -4.99
CA LYS A 137 -19.98 -8.42 -5.93
C LYS A 137 -20.25 -7.06 -5.28
N LYS A 138 -19.21 -6.38 -4.79
CA LYS A 138 -19.30 -4.98 -4.36
C LYS A 138 -19.78 -4.18 -5.56
N ILE A 139 -21.05 -3.84 -5.58
CA ILE A 139 -21.58 -2.80 -6.46
C ILE A 139 -20.82 -1.51 -6.12
N GLU A 140 -20.42 -0.85 -7.20
CA GLU A 140 -19.56 0.32 -7.29
C GLU A 140 -19.67 1.31 -6.11
N SER A 141 -18.51 1.84 -5.74
CA SER A 141 -18.42 2.97 -4.81
C SER A 141 -19.31 4.11 -5.29
N THR A 142 -20.42 4.33 -4.58
CA THR A 142 -21.20 5.56 -4.66
C THR A 142 -20.24 6.77 -4.65
N GLY A 143 -20.36 7.65 -5.65
CA GLY A 143 -19.53 8.84 -5.90
C GLY A 143 -19.64 9.94 -4.84
N ARG A 144 -19.48 9.59 -3.56
CA ARG A 144 -19.71 10.49 -2.41
C ARG A 144 -18.51 11.39 -2.08
N GLY A 145 -17.37 11.24 -2.77
CA GLY A 145 -16.17 12.04 -2.55
C GLY A 145 -15.93 13.16 -3.57
N TYR A 146 -16.36 12.99 -4.83
CA TYR A 146 -15.98 13.91 -5.91
C TYR A 146 -16.65 15.28 -5.86
N TRP A 147 -17.85 15.38 -5.28
CA TRP A 147 -18.57 16.65 -5.19
C TRP A 147 -17.89 17.67 -4.27
N ARG A 148 -17.14 17.21 -3.26
CA ARG A 148 -16.37 18.10 -2.36
C ARG A 148 -15.20 18.74 -3.09
N TYR A 149 -14.53 17.99 -3.98
CA TYR A 149 -13.48 18.52 -4.84
C TYR A 149 -14.04 19.43 -5.94
N ALA A 150 -15.20 19.09 -6.52
CA ALA A 150 -15.88 19.94 -7.49
C ALA A 150 -16.31 21.29 -6.86
N LEU A 151 -16.80 21.28 -5.62
CA LEU A 151 -17.17 22.50 -4.88
C LEU A 151 -15.93 23.35 -4.58
N ALA A 152 -14.83 22.75 -4.10
CA ALA A 152 -13.58 23.46 -3.85
C ALA A 152 -13.02 24.12 -5.12
N PHE A 153 -13.09 23.42 -6.25
CA PHE A 153 -12.67 23.94 -7.55
C PHE A 153 -13.55 25.13 -8.01
N ALA A 154 -14.87 25.03 -7.86
CA ALA A 154 -15.80 26.11 -8.21
C ALA A 154 -15.57 27.39 -7.38
N VAL A 155 -15.31 27.24 -6.08
CA VAL A 155 -14.98 28.38 -5.19
C VAL A 155 -13.67 29.05 -5.60
N ALA A 156 -12.62 28.26 -5.89
CA ALA A 156 -11.34 28.80 -6.34
C ALA A 156 -11.47 29.57 -7.67
N ALA A 157 -12.24 29.03 -8.64
CA ALA A 157 -12.49 29.70 -9.91
C ALA A 157 -13.23 31.04 -9.74
N ALA A 158 -14.22 31.12 -8.85
CA ALA A 158 -14.95 32.36 -8.56
C ALA A 158 -14.04 33.45 -7.98
N ILE A 159 -13.14 33.10 -7.05
CA ILE A 159 -12.17 34.05 -6.47
C ILE A 159 -11.24 34.61 -7.56
N ILE A 160 -10.73 33.75 -8.45
CA ILE A 160 -9.87 34.17 -9.57
C ILE A 160 -10.60 35.16 -10.48
N ILE A 161 -11.87 34.91 -10.82
CA ILE A 161 -12.69 35.82 -11.64
C ILE A 161 -12.84 37.19 -10.96
N VAL A 162 -13.12 37.23 -9.66
CA VAL A 162 -13.25 38.48 -8.89
C VAL A 162 -11.93 39.27 -8.89
N VAL A 163 -10.80 38.59 -8.69
CA VAL A 163 -9.48 39.22 -8.73
C VAL A 163 -9.18 39.80 -10.11
N ILE A 164 -9.46 39.06 -11.18
CA ILE A 164 -9.28 39.53 -12.56
C ILE A 164 -10.17 40.75 -12.84
N ALA A 165 -11.44 40.70 -12.43
CA ALA A 165 -12.36 41.81 -12.59
C ALA A 165 -11.90 43.06 -11.82
N TYR A 166 -11.41 42.89 -10.60
CA TYR A 166 -10.85 43.97 -9.79
C TYR A 166 -9.62 44.61 -10.46
N ILE A 167 -8.68 43.79 -10.96
CA ILE A 167 -7.48 44.27 -11.66
C ILE A 167 -7.86 45.01 -12.95
N ARG A 168 -8.81 44.47 -13.74
CA ARG A 168 -9.29 45.12 -14.98
C ARG A 168 -9.98 46.46 -14.68
N LYS A 169 -10.82 46.53 -13.65
CA LYS A 169 -11.46 47.79 -13.22
C LYS A 169 -10.42 48.82 -12.78
N ARG A 170 -9.39 48.40 -12.03
CA ARG A 170 -8.32 49.30 -11.59
C ARG A 170 -7.48 49.83 -12.76
N LYS A 171 -7.18 49.00 -13.78
CA LYS A 171 -6.50 49.46 -15.00
C LYS A 171 -7.34 50.46 -15.78
N SER A 172 -8.63 50.16 -16.02
CA SER A 172 -9.55 51.05 -16.73
C SER A 172 -9.74 52.42 -16.05
N LEU A 173 -9.70 52.48 -14.72
CA LEU A 173 -9.78 53.75 -13.99
C LEU A 173 -8.53 54.62 -14.18
N LYS A 174 -7.33 54.02 -14.20
CA LYS A 174 -6.09 54.74 -14.49
C LYS A 174 -6.03 55.26 -15.92
N ASP A 175 -6.53 54.48 -16.89
CA ASP A 175 -6.59 54.92 -18.29
C ASP A 175 -7.56 56.10 -18.45
N ARG A 176 -8.70 56.10 -17.74
CA ARG A 176 -9.67 57.21 -17.75
C ARG A 176 -9.14 58.50 -17.11
N GLU A 177 -8.34 58.40 -16.05
CA GLU A 177 -7.67 59.58 -15.47
C GLU A 177 -6.64 60.18 -16.44
N PHE A 178 -5.95 59.35 -17.24
CA PHE A 178 -4.97 59.82 -18.23
C PHE A 178 -5.60 60.64 -19.37
N TYR A 179 -6.80 60.27 -19.85
CA TYR A 179 -7.51 61.01 -20.90
C TYR A 179 -8.27 62.25 -20.41
N ALA A 180 -8.45 62.43 -19.10
CA ALA A 180 -9.12 63.62 -18.54
C ALA A 180 -8.19 64.85 -18.41
N TYR A 181 -6.90 64.69 -18.72
CA TYR A 181 -5.86 65.73 -18.63
C TYR A 181 -5.20 66.09 -19.97
N GLN A 182 -5.77 65.64 -21.11
CA GLN A 182 -5.48 66.18 -22.44
C GLN A 182 -6.61 67.08 -22.91
#